data_AF-A0ABD3SHH4-F1
#
_entry.id   AF-A0ABD3SHH4-F1
#
_cell.length_a   1.000
_cell.length_b   1.000
_cell.length_c   1.000
_cell.angle_alpha   90.00
_cell.angle_beta   90.00
_cell.angle_gamma   90.00
#
_symmetry.space_group_name_H-M   'P 1'
#
loop_
_entity.id
_entity.type
_entity.pdbx_description
1 polymer ?
#
loop_
_entity_poly.entity_id
_entity_poly.type
_entity_poly.pdbx_seq_one_letter_code
_entity_poly.pdbx_strand_id
1 'polypeptide(L)'
;MTEEMRGSIINIAQRAFHAPVNGGGKVYQTIADLIRVEIQNGYDDVAGGGGRDGSRGGDGNDEPPPGVSTGGWNCVVGDAFGSSVTHRMKTYIHFSIVPRVNVLLWRS
;
A
#
# COMPACT_ATOMS: atom_id res chain seq x y z
N MET A 1 -1.83 -12.83 1.87
CA MET A 1 -2.35 -12.05 3.01
C MET A 1 -2.73 -13.03 4.11
N THR A 2 -1.98 -13.06 5.21
CA THR A 2 -2.32 -13.84 6.41
C THR A 2 -3.30 -13.04 7.29
N GLU A 3 -4.00 -13.70 8.21
CA GLU A 3 -4.90 -13.02 9.15
C GLU A 3 -4.13 -12.05 10.08
N GLU A 4 -2.90 -12.39 10.46
CA GLU A 4 -2.01 -11.50 11.22
C GLU A 4 -1.67 -10.24 10.42
N MET A 5 -1.34 -10.40 9.14
CA MET A 5 -1.06 -9.29 8.23
C MET A 5 -2.29 -8.39 8.04
N ARG A 6 -3.48 -8.99 7.92
CA ARG A 6 -4.75 -8.25 7.88
C ARG A 6 -4.93 -7.40 9.14
N GLY A 7 -4.75 -7.97 10.32
CA GLY A 7 -4.89 -7.26 11.59
C GLY A 7 -3.92 -6.09 11.72
N SER A 8 -2.65 -6.29 11.34
CA SER A 8 -1.65 -5.23 11.33
C SER A 8 -1.99 -4.10 10.36
N ILE A 9 -2.45 -4.41 9.14
CA ILE A 9 -2.86 -3.42 8.14
C ILE A 9 -4.04 -2.57 8.66
N ILE A 10 -5.03 -3.19 9.29
CA ILE A 10 -6.17 -2.47 9.88
C ILE A 10 -5.69 -1.52 10.98
N ASN A 11 -4.82 -1.98 11.88
CA ASN A 11 -4.26 -1.16 12.95
C ASN A 11 -3.40 0.01 12.43
N ILE A 12 -2.65 -0.20 11.34
CA ILE A 12 -1.89 0.85 10.66
C ILE A 12 -2.84 1.89 10.06
N ALA A 13 -3.89 1.43 9.37
CA ALA A 13 -4.87 2.30 8.74
C ALA A 13 -5.66 3.15 9.75
N GLN A 14 -6.03 2.57 10.90
CA GLN A 14 -6.63 3.31 12.01
C GLN A 14 -5.67 4.38 12.56
N ARG A 15 -4.40 4.03 12.79
CA ARG A 15 -3.39 5.00 13.24
C ARG A 15 -3.17 6.13 12.24
N ALA A 16 -3.09 5.81 10.95
CA ALA A 16 -2.95 6.80 9.88
C ALA A 16 -4.17 7.74 9.79
N PHE A 17 -5.38 7.24 10.07
CA PHE A 17 -6.59 8.05 10.12
C PHE A 17 -6.59 9.04 11.30
N HIS A 18 -6.05 8.64 12.45
CA HIS A 18 -5.94 9.52 13.64
C HIS A 18 -4.72 10.44 13.61
N ALA A 19 -3.83 10.31 12.61
CA ALA A 19 -2.67 11.17 12.47
C ALA A 19 -3.10 12.61 12.08
N PRO A 20 -2.46 13.65 12.64
CA PRO A 20 -2.79 15.03 12.33
C PRO A 20 -2.44 15.35 10.86
N VAL A 21 -3.46 15.42 10.01
CA VAL A 21 -3.35 15.82 8.61
C VAL A 21 -3.26 17.34 8.51
N ASN A 22 -2.04 17.88 8.53
CA ASN A 22 -1.75 19.31 8.46
C ASN A 22 -1.95 19.96 7.06
N GLY A 23 -2.90 19.47 6.24
CA GLY A 23 -3.10 19.98 4.87
C GLY A 23 -4.57 19.95 4.43
N GLY A 24 -5.16 21.14 4.25
CA GLY A 24 -6.57 21.37 3.97
C GLY A 24 -7.08 20.90 2.59
N GLY A 25 -7.18 19.59 2.39
CA GLY A 25 -7.94 19.02 1.26
C GLY A 25 -7.46 17.67 0.74
N LYS A 26 -6.31 17.15 1.22
CA LYS A 26 -5.70 15.90 0.72
C LYS A 26 -5.65 14.78 1.76
N VAL A 27 -6.62 14.75 2.67
CA VAL A 27 -6.68 13.80 3.80
C VAL A 27 -6.56 12.35 3.32
N TYR A 28 -7.33 11.97 2.29
CA TYR A 28 -7.30 10.60 1.75
C TYR A 28 -5.95 10.23 1.10
N GLN A 29 -5.29 11.19 0.44
CA GLN A 29 -3.99 10.97 -0.16
C GLN A 29 -2.93 10.75 0.93
N THR A 30 -2.90 11.59 1.97
CA THR A 30 -1.98 11.42 3.08
C THR A 30 -2.18 10.09 3.80
N ILE A 31 -3.43 9.67 4.02
CA ILE A 31 -3.74 8.37 4.63
C ILE A 31 -3.24 7.23 3.73
N ALA A 32 -3.50 7.29 2.41
CA ALA A 32 -3.04 6.27 1.48
C ALA A 32 -1.51 6.16 1.44
N ASP A 33 -0.81 7.30 1.44
CA ASP A 33 0.66 7.35 1.47
C ASP A 33 1.23 6.79 2.77
N LEU A 34 0.65 7.15 3.93
CA LEU A 34 1.06 6.62 5.23
C LEU A 34 0.90 5.10 5.30
N ILE A 35 -0.27 4.58 4.89
CA ILE A 35 -0.55 3.15 4.85
C ILE A 35 0.45 2.44 3.92
N ARG A 36 0.70 3.00 2.74
CA ARG A 36 1.65 2.41 1.77
C ARG A 36 3.07 2.36 2.34
N VAL A 37 3.56 3.42 2.98
CA VAL A 37 4.91 3.48 3.55
C VAL A 37 5.09 2.48 4.68
N GLU A 38 4.13 2.41 5.61
CA GLU A 38 4.18 1.47 6.74
C GLU A 38 4.16 0.01 6.27
N ILE A 39 3.33 -0.30 5.27
CA ILE A 39 3.23 -1.66 4.72
C ILE A 39 4.46 -2.02 3.91
N GLN A 40 5.00 -1.07 3.14
CA GLN A 40 6.26 -1.28 2.43
C GLN A 40 7.37 -1.59 3.45
N ASN A 41 7.52 -0.77 4.49
CA ASN A 41 8.55 -0.96 5.51
C ASN A 41 8.36 -2.26 6.30
N GLY A 42 7.12 -2.65 6.60
CA GLY A 42 6.83 -3.84 7.41
C GLY A 42 6.87 -5.16 6.62
N TYR A 43 6.75 -5.12 5.29
CA TYR A 43 6.57 -6.33 4.47
C TYR A 43 7.47 -6.43 3.25
N ASP A 44 8.35 -5.46 2.97
CA ASP A 44 9.39 -5.60 1.92
C ASP A 44 10.36 -6.75 2.22
N ASP A 45 10.69 -6.98 3.49
CA ASP A 45 11.67 -8.01 3.89
C ASP A 45 11.19 -9.45 3.60
N VAL A 46 9.87 -9.67 3.54
CA VAL A 46 9.30 -10.99 3.24
C VAL A 46 9.38 -11.33 1.75
N ALA A 47 9.77 -10.38 0.89
CA ALA A 47 9.80 -10.55 -0.56
C ALA A 47 11.13 -10.19 -1.25
N GLY A 48 12.20 -10.00 -0.48
CA GLY A 48 13.53 -9.68 -1.00
C GLY A 48 13.74 -8.16 -1.04
N GLY A 49 14.68 -7.70 -0.20
CA GLY A 49 14.97 -6.29 0.05
C GLY A 49 15.23 -5.48 -1.21
N GLY A 50 14.59 -4.31 -1.28
CA GLY A 50 14.78 -3.33 -2.33
C GLY A 50 14.44 -1.95 -1.81
N GLY A 51 15.36 -1.39 -1.00
CA GLY A 51 15.28 -0.02 -0.54
C GLY A 51 15.03 0.94 -1.71
N ARG A 52 14.09 1.87 -1.52
CA ARG A 52 13.88 2.99 -2.43
C ARG A 52 15.09 3.92 -2.35
N ASP A 53 16.12 3.66 -3.15
CA ASP A 53 17.01 4.73 -3.57
C ASP A 53 16.37 5.44 -4.75
N GLY A 54 15.95 6.68 -4.50
CA GLY A 54 15.43 7.55 -5.54
C GLY A 54 16.58 7.99 -6.43
N SER A 55 16.65 7.45 -7.64
CA SER A 55 17.47 8.04 -8.68
C SER A 55 16.69 8.14 -9.98
N ARG A 56 16.30 9.38 -10.29
CA ARG A 56 15.99 9.85 -11.64
C ARG A 56 17.19 9.53 -12.55
N GLY A 57 16.93 8.90 -13.69
CA GLY A 57 17.82 8.91 -14.85
C GLY A 57 18.58 7.60 -15.08
N GLY A 58 18.42 7.02 -16.27
CA GLY A 58 19.21 5.90 -16.74
C GLY A 58 18.54 5.16 -17.91
N ASP A 59 18.75 5.67 -19.12
CA ASP A 59 18.57 4.95 -20.38
C ASP A 59 19.31 3.59 -20.37
N GLY A 60 18.64 2.48 -20.68
CA GLY A 60 19.33 1.21 -20.94
C GLY A 60 18.48 -0.05 -20.67
N ASN A 61 18.49 -0.97 -21.63
CA ASN A 61 17.73 -2.24 -21.64
C ASN A 61 18.28 -3.31 -20.68
N ASP A 62 18.47 -3.00 -19.40
CA ASP A 62 18.88 -4.00 -18.41
C ASP A 62 17.65 -4.67 -17.79
N GLU A 63 17.36 -5.88 -18.26
CA GLU A 63 16.37 -6.77 -17.66
C GLU A 63 16.74 -7.00 -16.17
N PRO A 64 15.81 -6.77 -15.23
CA PRO A 64 16.13 -6.84 -13.81
C PRO A 64 16.55 -8.27 -13.43
N PRO A 65 17.54 -8.44 -12.53
CA PRO A 65 18.03 -9.74 -12.14
C PRO A 65 16.90 -10.61 -11.54
N PRO A 66 16.96 -11.95 -11.74
CA PRO A 66 15.94 -12.87 -11.25
C PRO A 66 15.91 -12.83 -9.71
N GLY A 67 14.84 -12.28 -9.15
CA GLY A 67 14.66 -12.11 -7.70
C GLY A 67 14.21 -10.71 -7.28
N VAL A 68 14.23 -9.72 -8.18
CA VAL A 68 13.63 -8.41 -7.90
C VAL A 68 12.11 -8.50 -8.05
N SER A 69 11.41 -8.57 -6.92
CA SER A 69 9.97 -8.36 -6.90
C SER A 69 9.69 -6.88 -7.26
N THR A 70 9.46 -6.58 -8.53
CA THR A 70 9.05 -5.23 -9.01
C THR A 70 7.67 -4.79 -8.50
N GLY A 71 6.99 -5.66 -7.74
CA GLY A 71 5.64 -5.47 -7.24
C GLY A 71 5.54 -4.52 -6.06
N GLY A 72 5.17 -3.26 -6.33
CA GLY A 72 4.83 -2.29 -5.30
C GLY A 72 3.46 -2.52 -4.66
N TRP A 73 3.26 -1.98 -3.45
CA TRP A 73 1.96 -1.94 -2.79
C TRP A 73 1.11 -0.81 -3.34
N ASN A 74 -0.12 -1.10 -3.75
CA ASN A 74 -1.08 -0.11 -4.19
C ASN A 74 -2.16 0.08 -3.12
N CYS A 75 -2.52 1.33 -2.85
CA CYS A 75 -3.52 1.70 -1.84
C CYS A 75 -4.47 2.73 -2.43
N VAL A 76 -5.77 2.51 -2.25
CA VAL A 76 -6.85 3.45 -2.61
C VAL A 76 -7.69 3.68 -1.36
N VAL A 77 -7.94 4.95 -1.05
CA VAL A 77 -8.77 5.39 0.07
C VAL A 77 -9.85 6.33 -0.48
N GLY A 78 -11.11 6.09 -0.14
CA GLY A 78 -12.21 6.95 -0.57
C GLY A 78 -13.54 6.62 0.12
N ASP A 79 -14.55 7.47 -0.07
CA ASP A 79 -15.89 7.26 0.53
C ASP A 79 -16.63 6.11 -0.15
N ALA A 80 -16.85 6.20 -1.47
CA ALA A 80 -17.54 5.18 -2.23
C ALA A 80 -16.81 4.92 -3.54
N PHE A 81 -16.15 3.76 -3.64
CA PHE A 81 -15.55 3.29 -4.89
C PHE A 81 -15.85 1.80 -5.10
N GLY A 82 -16.05 1.42 -6.37
CA GLY A 82 -16.09 0.03 -6.79
C GLY A 82 -14.72 -0.38 -7.32
N SER A 83 -14.30 -1.61 -7.04
CA SER A 83 -13.07 -2.17 -7.62
C SER A 83 -13.36 -3.57 -8.15
N SER A 84 -12.81 -3.87 -9.34
CA SER A 84 -12.78 -5.21 -9.92
C SER A 84 -11.32 -5.59 -10.07
N VAL A 85 -10.88 -6.57 -9.29
CA VAL A 85 -9.48 -6.96 -9.17
C VAL A 85 -9.35 -8.44 -9.57
N THR A 86 -8.69 -8.71 -10.70
CA THR A 86 -8.44 -10.06 -11.24
C THR A 86 -7.13 -10.66 -10.73
N HIS A 87 -6.78 -10.39 -9.48
CA HIS A 87 -5.47 -10.75 -8.93
C HIS A 87 -5.41 -12.23 -8.48
N ARG A 88 -4.19 -12.80 -8.37
CA ARG A 88 -4.01 -14.14 -7.78
C ARG A 88 -4.63 -14.16 -6.38
N MET A 89 -5.43 -15.18 -6.05
CA MET A 89 -6.15 -15.26 -4.77
C MET A 89 -5.26 -14.89 -3.56
N LYS A 90 -5.82 -14.16 -2.58
CA LYS A 90 -5.21 -13.78 -1.29
C LYS A 90 -4.14 -12.68 -1.29
N THR A 91 -4.10 -11.81 -2.29
CA THR A 91 -3.09 -10.73 -2.43
C THR A 91 -3.68 -9.32 -2.35
N TYR A 92 -4.97 -9.21 -2.00
CA TYR A 92 -5.66 -7.94 -1.77
C TYR A 92 -6.46 -7.98 -0.46
N ILE A 93 -6.73 -6.80 0.09
CA ILE A 93 -7.61 -6.58 1.23
C ILE A 93 -8.48 -5.36 0.93
N HIS A 94 -9.77 -5.49 1.21
CA HIS A 94 -10.73 -4.41 1.15
C HIS A 94 -11.45 -4.32 2.49
N PHE A 95 -11.43 -3.16 3.12
CA PHE A 95 -12.05 -2.94 4.43
C PHE A 95 -12.42 -1.47 4.64
N SER A 96 -13.35 -1.21 5.55
CA SER A 96 -13.72 0.13 5.99
C SER A 96 -13.07 0.46 7.34
N ILE A 97 -12.39 1.60 7.45
CA ILE A 97 -11.80 2.06 8.73
C ILE A 97 -12.88 2.68 9.63
N VAL A 98 -13.65 3.59 9.04
CA VAL A 98 -14.78 4.28 9.65
C VAL A 98 -15.95 4.24 8.65
N PRO A 99 -17.20 4.45 9.10
CA PRO A 99 -18.30 4.64 8.17
C PRO A 99 -17.93 5.71 7.14
N ARG A 100 -18.11 5.41 5.84
CA ARG A 100 -17.79 6.31 4.72
C ARG A 100 -16.29 6.50 4.41
N VAL A 101 -15.41 5.63 4.89
CA VAL A 101 -14.01 5.56 4.44
C VAL A 101 -13.62 4.12 4.18
N ASN A 102 -13.58 3.78 2.91
CA ASN A 102 -13.17 2.48 2.41
C ASN A 102 -11.70 2.51 1.99
N VAL A 103 -11.02 1.39 2.21
CA VAL A 103 -9.61 1.18 1.84
C VAL A 103 -9.48 -0.11 1.07
N LEU A 104 -8.88 0.00 -0.11
CA LEU A 104 -8.45 -1.13 -0.92
C LEU A 104 -6.94 -1.12 -1.00
N LEU A 105 -6.34 -2.25 -0.65
CA LEU A 105 -4.90 -2.45 -0.74
C LEU A 105 -4.62 -3.75 -1.49
N TRP A 106 -3.71 -3.70 -2.45
CA TRP A 106 -3.27 -4.87 -3.20
C TRP A 106 -1.80 -4.75 -3.54
N ARG A 107 -1.16 -5.89 -3.71
CA ARG A 107 0.21 -5.96 -4.22
C ARG A 107 0.17 -6.06 -5.75
N SER A 108 1.12 -5.43 -6.45
CA SER A 108 1.35 -5.64 -7.89
C SER A 108 2.30 -6.79 -8.18
#